data_AF-A0A7V5SPV8-F1
#
_entry.id   AF-A0A7V5SPV8-F1
#
_cell.length_a   1.000
_cell.length_b   1.000
_cell.length_c   1.000
_cell.angle_alpha   90.00
_cell.angle_beta   90.00
_cell.angle_gamma   90.00
#
_symmetry.space_group_name_H-M   'P 1'
#
loop_
_entity.id
_entity.type
_entity.pdbx_description
1 polymer ?
#
loop_
_entity_poly.entity_id
_entity_poly.type
_entity_poly.pdbx_seq_one_letter_code
_entity_poly.pdbx_strand_id
1 'polypeptide(L)' 'MVLEDIYSKALHLNFIEPEEAIKLYYESPLDELMLVANTIRKKIKNNDNIISWQIDRNINITNVCISGCKFCNFHVKPNS' A
#
# COMPACT_ATOMS: atom_id res chain seq x y z
N MET A 1 -14.51 -11.36 -14.30
CA MET A 1 -13.10 -11.35 -14.74
C MET A 1 -12.31 -12.29 -13.84
N VAL A 2 -11.42 -13.10 -14.40
CA VAL A 2 -10.61 -14.07 -13.64
C VAL A 2 -9.34 -13.37 -13.12
N LEU A 3 -8.68 -13.89 -12.09
CA LEU A 3 -7.50 -13.26 -11.49
C LEU A 3 -6.38 -13.04 -12.53
N GLU A 4 -6.19 -14.00 -13.43
CA GLU A 4 -5.21 -13.92 -14.52
C GLU A 4 -5.41 -12.69 -15.41
N ASP A 5 -6.65 -12.30 -15.67
CA ASP A 5 -6.94 -11.11 -16.47
C ASP A 5 -6.53 -9.83 -15.72
N ILE A 6 -6.78 -9.78 -14.41
CA ILE A 6 -6.39 -8.65 -13.55
C ILE A 6 -4.87 -8.56 -13.45
N TYR A 7 -4.19 -9.69 -13.25
CA TYR A 7 -2.73 -9.74 -13.24
C TYR A 7 -2.15 -9.30 -14.57
N SER A 8 -2.71 -9.77 -15.69
CA SER A 8 -2.29 -9.34 -17.02
C SER A 8 -2.46 -7.83 -17.18
N LYS A 9 -3.62 -7.26 -16.81
CA LYS A 9 -3.88 -5.82 -16.84
C LYS A 9 -2.83 -5.04 -16.03
N ALA A 10 -2.57 -5.47 -14.80
CA ALA A 10 -1.58 -4.84 -13.91
C ALA A 10 -0.14 -4.96 -14.45
N LEU A 11 0.23 -6.11 -15.04
CA LEU A 11 1.54 -6.32 -15.66
C LEU A 11 1.77 -5.43 -16.88
N HIS A 12 0.70 -4.99 -17.55
CA HIS A 12 0.76 -4.00 -18.63
C HIS A 12 0.70 -2.54 -18.13
N LEU A 13 0.75 -2.33 -16.81
CA LEU A 13 0.67 -1.02 -16.17
C LEU A 13 -0.65 -0.28 -16.46
N ASN A 14 -1.70 -1.02 -16.79
CA ASN A 14 -3.04 -0.47 -16.92
C ASN A 14 -3.66 -0.27 -15.53
N PHE A 15 -4.52 0.74 -15.41
CA PHE A 15 -5.23 1.03 -14.17
C PHE A 15 -6.13 -0.15 -13.75
N ILE A 16 -6.07 -0.54 -12.48
CA ILE A 16 -6.99 -1.52 -11.90
C ILE A 16 -8.17 -0.79 -11.24
N GLU A 17 -9.39 -1.21 -11.56
CA GLU A 17 -10.61 -0.62 -11.00
C GLU A 17 -10.82 -1.06 -9.54
N PRO A 18 -11.58 -0.30 -8.73
CA PRO A 18 -11.83 -0.65 -7.33
C PRO A 18 -12.41 -2.07 -7.13
N GLU A 19 -13.31 -2.51 -8.00
CA GLU A 19 -13.90 -3.85 -7.94
C GLU A 19 -12.86 -4.94 -8.21
N GLU A 20 -11.92 -4.68 -9.12
CA GLU A 20 -10.79 -5.58 -9.42
C GLU A 20 -9.82 -5.65 -8.23
N ALA A 21 -9.54 -4.51 -7.59
CA ALA A 21 -8.68 -4.44 -6.41
C ALA A 21 -9.28 -5.18 -5.20
N ILE A 22 -10.60 -5.06 -4.98
CA ILE A 22 -11.31 -5.82 -3.94
C ILE A 22 -11.18 -7.33 -4.22
N LYS A 23 -11.32 -7.73 -5.49
CA LYS A 23 -11.17 -9.14 -5.87
C LYS A 23 -9.77 -9.66 -5.58
N LEU A 24 -8.72 -8.91 -5.94
CA LEU A 24 -7.34 -9.25 -5.59
C LEU A 24 -7.16 -9.42 -4.08
N TYR A 25 -7.75 -8.53 -3.28
CA TYR A 25 -7.62 -8.55 -1.83
C TYR A 25 -8.19 -9.83 -1.19
N TYR A 26 -9.33 -10.31 -1.68
CA TYR A 26 -10.01 -11.48 -1.10
C TYR A 26 -9.62 -12.82 -1.71
N GLU A 27 -9.24 -12.83 -3.00
CA GLU A 27 -9.11 -14.09 -3.76
C GLU A 27 -7.69 -14.41 -4.21
N SER A 28 -6.76 -13.43 -4.28
CA SER A 28 -5.42 -13.71 -4.79
C SER A 28 -4.57 -14.55 -3.83
N PRO A 29 -3.93 -15.63 -4.31
CA PRO A 29 -2.81 -16.24 -3.62
C PRO A 29 -1.70 -15.21 -3.35
N LEU A 30 -1.15 -15.21 -2.13
CA LEU A 30 -0.21 -14.20 -1.69
C LEU A 30 1.08 -14.19 -2.52
N ASP A 31 1.59 -15.36 -2.87
CA ASP A 31 2.81 -15.56 -3.66
C ASP A 31 2.68 -15.02 -5.09
N GLU A 32 1.54 -15.26 -5.74
CA GLU A 32 1.22 -14.68 -7.04
C GLU A 32 1.14 -13.15 -6.96
N LEU A 33 0.42 -12.63 -5.96
CA LEU A 33 0.27 -11.18 -5.76
C LEU A 33 1.64 -10.52 -5.53
N MET A 34 2.50 -11.13 -4.71
CA MET A 34 3.87 -10.68 -4.47
C MET A 34 4.71 -10.70 -5.74
N LEU A 35 4.61 -11.76 -6.55
CA LEU A 35 5.34 -11.90 -7.81
C LEU A 35 4.94 -10.81 -8.80
N VAL A 36 3.63 -10.58 -8.99
CA VAL A 36 3.10 -9.55 -9.88
C VAL A 36 3.53 -8.16 -9.40
N ALA A 37 3.37 -7.85 -8.10
CA ALA A 37 3.76 -6.57 -7.53
C ALA A 37 5.26 -6.28 -7.68
N ASN A 38 6.12 -7.28 -7.41
CA ASN A 38 7.57 -7.12 -7.59
C ASN A 38 7.95 -6.95 -9.07
N THR A 39 7.26 -7.65 -9.99
CA THR A 39 7.48 -7.51 -11.43
C THR A 39 7.12 -6.10 -11.90
N ILE A 40 6.00 -5.55 -11.43
CA ILE A 40 5.59 -4.16 -11.70
C ILE A 40 6.64 -3.18 -11.14
N ARG A 41 7.07 -3.35 -9.89
CA ARG A 41 8.13 -2.53 -9.27
C ARG A 41 9.39 -2.52 -10.12
N LYS A 42 9.85 -3.68 -10.60
CA LYS A 42 11.03 -3.81 -11.48
C LYS A 42 10.83 -3.07 -12.80
N LYS A 43 9.68 -3.23 -13.46
CA LYS A 43 9.35 -2.50 -14.71
C LYS A 43 9.40 -0.98 -14.51
N ILE A 44 8.72 -0.46 -13.47
CA ILE A 44 8.68 0.99 -13.17
C ILE A 44 10.08 1.52 -12.84
N LYS A 45 10.93 0.71 -12.20
CA LYS A 45 12.31 1.07 -11.89
C LYS A 45 13.29 0.77 -13.02
N ASN A 46 12.84 0.45 -14.24
CA ASN A 46 13.72 0.09 -15.37
C ASN A 46 14.72 -1.02 -15.04
N ASN A 47 14.30 -2.00 -14.24
CA ASN A 47 15.13 -3.08 -13.68
C ASN A 47 16.36 -2.61 -12.89
N ASP A 48 16.35 -1.36 -12.42
CA ASP A 48 17.35 -0.85 -11.51
C ASP A 48 17.22 -1.50 -10.13
N ASN A 49 18.38 -1.80 -9.55
CA ASN A 49 18.52 -2.38 -8.22
C ASN A 49 18.85 -1.32 -7.15
N ILE A 50 18.89 -0.03 -7.52
CA ILE A 50 19.02 1.07 -6.56
C ILE A 50 17.75 1.16 -5.70
N ILE A 51 17.94 1.02 -4.39
CA ILE A 51 16.91 1.25 -3.38
C ILE A 51 17.23 2.57 -2.67
N SER A 52 16.28 3.51 -2.73
CA SER A 52 16.38 4.79 -2.04
C SER A 52 15.89 4.67 -0.59
N TRP A 53 16.41 5.53 0.27
CA TRP A 53 16.00 5.68 1.66
C TRP A 53 15.90 7.17 1.99
N GLN A 54 15.15 7.51 3.03
CA GLN A 54 14.95 8.89 3.47
C GLN A 54 15.55 9.09 4.86
N ILE A 55 16.37 10.13 5.02
CA ILE A 55 16.72 10.67 6.35
C ILE A 55 15.70 11.74 6.66
N ASP A 56 14.83 11.47 7.63
CA ASP A 56 13.83 12.43 8.07
C ASP A 56 13.90 12.65 9.58
N ARG A 57 13.50 13.85 10.02
CA ARG A 57 13.24 14.15 11.42
C ARG A 57 11.75 14.45 11.56
N ASN A 58 11.01 13.50 12.11
CA ASN A 58 9.62 13.72 12.47
C ASN A 58 9.54 14.54 13.78
N ILE A 59 9.34 15.85 13.65
CA ILE A 59 9.24 16.75 14.81
C ILE A 59 7.76 16.84 15.24
N ASN A 60 7.42 16.13 16.30
CA ASN A 60 6.12 16.25 16.95
C ASN A 60 6.16 17.39 17.97
N ILE A 61 5.76 18.59 17.56
CA ILE A 61 5.73 19.77 18.45
C ILE A 61 4.65 19.67 19.54
N THR A 62 3.65 18.80 19.37
CA THR A 62 2.63 18.46 20.36
C THR A 62 2.07 17.06 20.08
N ASN A 63 1.67 16.36 21.14
CA ASN A 63 0.92 15.11 21.09
C ASN A 63 -0.53 15.27 21.61
N VAL A 64 -0.99 16.50 21.82
CA VAL A 64 -2.35 16.81 22.28
C VAL A 64 -3.30 16.87 21.08
N CYS A 65 -4.39 16.10 21.10
CA CYS A 65 -5.34 16.04 19.99
C CYS A 65 -6.79 15.87 20.48
N ILE A 66 -7.74 16.58 19.86
CA ILE A 66 -9.18 16.53 20.20
C ILE A 66 -9.99 15.58 19.31
N SER A 67 -9.41 15.04 18.24
CA SER A 67 -10.16 14.29 17.21
C SER A 67 -10.68 12.93 17.67
N GLY A 68 -10.18 12.37 18.78
CA GLY A 68 -10.75 11.15 19.36
C GLY A 68 -10.49 9.85 18.60
N CYS A 69 -9.46 9.81 17.74
CA CYS A 69 -9.17 8.64 16.89
C CYS A 69 -8.91 7.37 17.73
N LYS A 70 -9.62 6.27 17.42
CA LYS A 70 -9.54 5.00 18.18
C LYS A 70 -8.22 4.25 18.03
N PHE A 71 -7.45 4.55 16.98
CA PHE A 71 -6.19 3.88 16.65
C PHE A 71 -4.96 4.76 16.91
N CYS A 72 -5.17 6.05 17.25
CA CYS A 72 -4.08 7.02 17.36
C CYS A 72 -3.62 7.15 18.81
N ASN A 73 -2.31 7.07 19.04
CA ASN A 73 -1.70 7.18 20.36
C ASN A 73 -1.78 8.60 20.98
N PHE A 74 -2.09 9.63 20.18
CA PHE A 74 -2.22 11.01 20.66
C PHE A 74 -3.62 11.35 21.19
N HIS A 75 -4.57 10.43 21.05
CA HIS A 75 -5.87 10.58 21.68
C HIS A 75 -5.81 10.04 23.11
N VAL A 76 -6.00 10.94 24.06
CA VAL A 76 -6.28 10.61 25.47
C VAL A 76 -7.73 11.01 25.74
N LYS A 77 -8.52 10.11 26.35
CA LYS A 77 -9.90 10.43 26.72
C LYS A 77 -9.90 11.58 27.73
N PRO A 78 -10.79 12.58 27.61
CA PRO A 78 -10.98 13.56 28.66
C PRO A 78 -11.29 12.86 29.99
N ASN A 79 -10.61 13.26 31.07
CA ASN A 79 -10.78 12.71 32.43
C ASN A 79 -10.35 11.24 32.63
N SER A 80 -9.41 10.73 31.83
CA SER A 80 -8.69 9.47 32.12
C SER A 80 -7.73 9.58 33.29
#